data_AF-A0A258XC07-F1
#
_entry.id   AF-A0A258XC07-F1
#
_cell.length_a   1.000
_cell.length_b   1.000
_cell.length_c   1.000
_cell.angle_alpha   90.00
_cell.angle_beta   90.00
_cell.angle_gamma   90.00
#
_symmetry.space_group_name_H-M   'P 1'
#
loop_
_entity.id
_entity.type
_entity.pdbx_description
1 polymer ?
#
loop_
_entity_poly.entity_id
_entity_poly.type
_entity_poly.pdbx_seq_one_letter_code
_entity_poly.pdbx_strand_id
1 'polypeptide(L)'
;MIRKFTKIINHKKLMMGGCFFLFLSMNVYADTCKNKEGCQKGNSSEINTAIAMLVSMARDNENFVNMTDANHFKAFIDNQSPRLTAVMCVDSRAHVHAFDEMPDNNVLKVANLSGQYESSRGSIKYGILYAKTPLLMIMGHDDCGAVTARTNLEPTVLDEDIQKALETVEVLEQMSMTKQDFEDKKKVKSFKEMVHRNIYYNIHRQVDRCLEAVGVDKKGPESFRDLVERGKLIIVGAIYDIENRGKQGHGKLRLINVWDAERLKSSASSFIEGNPSTDRKVRKLQGTTKDNRPVYLDEGVIEEAVSRLKKKINEARTL
;
A
#
# COMPACT_ATOMS: atom_id res chain seq x y z
N MET A 1 3.27 -59.54 -23.75
CA MET A 1 2.74 -59.50 -22.37
C MET A 1 1.89 -58.23 -22.26
N ILE A 2 0.55 -58.39 -22.22
CA ILE A 2 -0.51 -57.47 -21.72
C ILE A 2 -0.65 -56.11 -22.46
N ARG A 3 -1.49 -56.00 -23.51
CA ARG A 3 -2.95 -55.64 -23.56
C ARG A 3 -3.23 -54.13 -23.32
N LYS A 4 -3.53 -53.38 -24.39
CA LYS A 4 -4.87 -53.01 -24.91
C LYS A 4 -5.67 -52.10 -23.96
N PHE A 5 -6.01 -50.88 -24.41
CA PHE A 5 -7.41 -50.43 -24.51
C PHE A 5 -7.52 -49.12 -25.31
N THR A 6 -7.98 -49.24 -26.55
CA THR A 6 -8.67 -48.18 -27.30
C THR A 6 -10.07 -48.73 -27.54
N LYS A 7 -11.12 -48.02 -27.15
CA LYS A 7 -12.40 -47.95 -27.88
C LYS A 7 -13.51 -47.17 -27.13
N ILE A 8 -14.13 -46.27 -27.90
CA ILE A 8 -15.57 -45.99 -27.99
C ILE A 8 -16.18 -45.16 -26.86
N ILE A 9 -16.47 -43.89 -27.18
CA ILE A 9 -17.64 -43.18 -26.63
C ILE A 9 -18.63 -43.04 -27.78
N ASN A 10 -19.73 -43.78 -27.67
CA ASN A 10 -20.85 -43.73 -28.60
C ASN A 10 -21.96 -42.90 -27.96
N HIS A 11 -22.48 -41.93 -28.71
CA HIS A 11 -23.69 -41.20 -28.39
C HIS A 11 -24.89 -42.16 -28.30
N LYS A 12 -25.66 -42.09 -27.21
CA LYS A 12 -27.12 -41.79 -27.19
C LYS A 12 -27.76 -42.14 -25.84
N LYS A 13 -28.33 -41.09 -25.23
CA LYS A 13 -29.63 -41.03 -24.52
C LYS A 13 -29.98 -42.15 -23.54
N LEU A 14 -29.98 -41.79 -22.25
CA LEU A 14 -31.08 -42.16 -21.37
C LEU A 14 -31.61 -40.87 -20.72
N MET A 15 -32.79 -40.45 -21.19
CA MET A 15 -33.63 -39.50 -20.46
C MET A 15 -34.29 -40.27 -19.30
N MET A 16 -34.18 -39.75 -18.08
CA MET A 16 -35.24 -39.68 -17.07
C MET A 16 -34.64 -39.25 -15.73
N GLY A 17 -35.28 -38.28 -15.08
CA GLY A 17 -34.89 -37.72 -13.78
C GLY A 17 -33.97 -36.51 -13.98
N GLY A 18 -34.46 -35.29 -13.94
CA GLY A 18 -35.33 -34.76 -12.90
C GLY A 18 -34.60 -33.53 -12.37
N CYS A 19 -35.20 -32.38 -12.61
CA CYS A 19 -34.76 -31.07 -12.16
C CYS A 19 -34.55 -31.12 -10.62
N PHE A 20 -33.32 -31.29 -10.14
CA PHE A 20 -33.06 -31.41 -8.69
C PHE A 20 -31.67 -30.94 -8.24
N PHE A 21 -31.13 -29.88 -8.83
CA PHE A 21 -29.96 -29.17 -8.29
C PHE A 21 -30.05 -27.65 -8.48
N LEU A 22 -31.26 -27.12 -8.24
CA LEU A 22 -31.54 -25.69 -8.13
C LEU A 22 -32.51 -25.54 -6.96
N PHE A 23 -32.00 -25.62 -5.73
CA PHE A 23 -32.56 -25.08 -4.47
C PHE A 23 -31.74 -25.62 -3.29
N LEU A 24 -30.53 -25.10 -3.09
CA LEU A 24 -29.94 -25.01 -1.75
C LEU A 24 -29.56 -23.55 -1.47
N SER A 25 -30.54 -22.68 -1.68
CA SER A 25 -30.55 -21.35 -1.10
C SER A 25 -30.90 -21.45 0.39
N MET A 26 -30.09 -20.83 1.23
CA MET A 26 -30.46 -20.32 2.55
C MET A 26 -30.90 -21.38 3.58
N ASN A 27 -29.93 -22.01 4.26
CA ASN A 27 -30.05 -22.43 5.67
C ASN A 27 -28.70 -22.95 6.18
N VAL A 28 -27.65 -22.12 6.15
CA VAL A 28 -26.45 -22.33 6.96
C VAL A 28 -26.41 -21.22 8.01
N TYR A 29 -27.46 -21.14 8.83
CA TYR A 29 -27.47 -20.47 10.13
C TYR A 29 -28.79 -20.77 10.86
N ALA A 30 -28.94 -21.99 11.37
CA ALA A 30 -29.81 -22.36 12.51
C ALA A 30 -29.86 -23.89 12.65
N ASP A 31 -28.96 -24.46 13.45
CA ASP A 31 -29.20 -25.61 14.34
C ASP A 31 -27.90 -26.35 14.62
N THR A 32 -27.14 -25.85 15.60
CA THR A 32 -26.22 -26.69 16.39
C THR A 32 -26.02 -26.10 17.78
N CYS A 33 -27.11 -25.78 18.47
CA CYS A 33 -27.08 -25.64 19.94
C CYS A 33 -28.46 -25.91 20.53
N LYS A 34 -28.88 -27.18 20.48
CA LYS A 34 -29.89 -27.73 21.40
C LYS A 34 -29.33 -28.98 22.05
N ASN A 35 -29.06 -28.84 23.35
CA ASN A 35 -28.88 -29.89 24.34
C ASN A 35 -27.83 -30.97 24.06
N LYS A 36 -26.64 -30.78 24.64
CA LYS A 36 -25.97 -31.76 25.52
C LYS A 36 -24.76 -31.11 26.17
N GLU A 37 -24.66 -31.26 27.49
CA GLU A 37 -23.50 -30.90 28.29
C GLU A 37 -22.25 -31.58 27.72
N GLY A 38 -21.17 -30.81 27.54
CA GLY A 38 -19.89 -31.33 27.05
C GLY A 38 -19.63 -31.15 25.54
N CYS A 39 -19.81 -29.94 25.00
CA CYS A 39 -19.25 -29.60 23.69
C CYS A 39 -17.92 -28.88 23.88
N GLN A 40 -16.80 -29.51 23.48
CA GLN A 40 -15.50 -28.85 23.39
C GLN A 40 -15.62 -27.65 22.43
N LYS A 41 -15.59 -26.44 22.98
CA LYS A 41 -15.50 -25.19 22.21
C LYS A 41 -14.06 -25.02 21.70
N GLY A 42 -13.75 -25.57 20.53
CA GLY A 42 -12.45 -25.34 19.89
C GLY A 42 -12.40 -25.94 18.48
N ASN A 43 -11.84 -25.18 17.54
CA ASN A 43 -11.59 -25.50 16.12
C ASN A 43 -12.77 -25.62 15.15
N SER A 44 -13.91 -26.22 15.49
CA SER A 44 -14.97 -26.44 14.48
C SER A 44 -15.63 -25.15 13.98
N SER A 45 -15.81 -24.14 14.84
CA SER A 45 -16.50 -22.89 14.48
C SER A 45 -15.66 -21.96 13.58
N GLU A 46 -14.36 -21.85 13.83
CA GLU A 46 -13.46 -21.00 13.03
C GLU A 46 -13.21 -21.60 11.66
N ILE A 47 -13.00 -22.93 11.60
CA ILE A 47 -12.87 -23.64 10.32
C ILE A 47 -14.16 -23.53 9.51
N ASN A 48 -15.34 -23.68 10.13
CA ASN A 48 -16.61 -23.48 9.45
C ASN A 48 -16.78 -22.04 8.94
N THR A 49 -16.27 -21.05 9.68
CA THR A 49 -16.25 -19.64 9.25
C THR A 49 -15.34 -19.46 8.03
N ALA A 50 -14.13 -20.03 8.05
CA ALA A 50 -13.20 -19.99 6.92
C ALA A 50 -13.79 -20.69 5.67
N ILE A 51 -14.48 -21.82 5.86
CA ILE A 51 -15.20 -22.50 4.77
C ILE A 51 -16.29 -21.58 4.18
N ALA A 52 -17.08 -20.90 5.02
CA ALA A 52 -18.08 -19.95 4.54
C ALA A 52 -17.45 -18.78 3.77
N MET A 53 -16.28 -18.30 4.20
CA MET A 53 -15.50 -17.30 3.45
C MET A 53 -15.05 -17.82 2.09
N LEU A 54 -14.53 -19.05 2.00
CA LEU A 54 -14.15 -19.67 0.73
C LEU A 54 -15.34 -19.81 -0.23
N VAL A 55 -16.52 -20.17 0.29
CA VAL A 55 -17.76 -20.22 -0.51
C VAL A 55 -18.15 -18.82 -1.02
N SER A 56 -18.02 -17.78 -0.18
CA SER A 56 -18.24 -16.41 -0.61
C SER A 56 -17.25 -15.99 -1.70
N MET A 57 -15.96 -16.27 -1.52
CA MET A 57 -14.91 -15.96 -2.50
C MET A 57 -15.15 -16.63 -3.85
N ALA A 58 -15.60 -17.89 -3.85
CA ALA A 58 -15.95 -18.59 -5.08
C ALA A 58 -17.10 -17.90 -5.81
N ARG A 59 -18.15 -17.50 -5.07
CA ARG A 59 -19.29 -16.76 -5.62
C ARG A 59 -18.89 -15.38 -6.15
N ASP A 60 -18.07 -14.65 -5.40
CA ASP A 60 -17.60 -13.33 -5.80
C ASP A 60 -16.75 -13.42 -7.08
N ASN A 61 -15.94 -14.47 -7.21
CA ASN A 61 -15.18 -14.74 -8.43
C ASN A 61 -16.09 -15.16 -9.60
N GLU A 62 -17.12 -15.99 -9.39
CA GLU A 62 -18.11 -16.30 -10.43
C GLU A 62 -18.80 -15.03 -10.93
N ASN A 63 -19.20 -14.13 -10.02
CA ASN A 63 -19.76 -12.83 -10.39
C ASN A 63 -18.76 -12.01 -11.20
N PHE A 64 -17.51 -11.92 -10.76
CA PHE A 64 -16.45 -11.23 -11.49
C PHE A 64 -16.27 -11.80 -12.91
N VAL A 65 -16.23 -13.12 -13.07
CA VAL A 65 -16.12 -13.79 -14.38
C VAL A 65 -17.33 -13.48 -15.26
N ASN A 66 -18.54 -13.49 -14.71
CA ASN A 66 -19.77 -13.23 -15.46
C ASN A 66 -19.95 -11.76 -15.86
N MET A 67 -19.40 -10.83 -15.07
CA MET A 67 -19.52 -9.38 -15.30
C MET A 67 -18.34 -8.81 -16.10
N THR A 68 -17.20 -9.51 -16.16
CA THR A 68 -15.99 -9.02 -16.81
C THR A 68 -15.88 -9.55 -18.24
N ASP A 69 -15.92 -8.65 -19.21
CA ASP A 69 -15.81 -9.00 -20.62
C ASP A 69 -14.43 -9.62 -20.95
N ALA A 70 -14.38 -10.64 -21.80
CA ALA A 70 -13.12 -11.29 -22.17
C ALA A 70 -12.12 -10.33 -22.83
N ASN A 71 -12.57 -9.25 -23.48
CA ASN A 71 -11.70 -8.23 -24.06
C ASN A 71 -10.98 -7.39 -23.00
N HIS A 72 -11.49 -7.34 -21.74
CA HIS A 72 -10.76 -6.76 -20.61
C HIS A 72 -9.37 -7.40 -20.49
N PHE A 73 -9.30 -8.73 -20.44
CA PHE A 73 -8.03 -9.46 -20.31
C PHE A 73 -7.21 -9.48 -21.59
N LYS A 74 -7.85 -9.57 -22.77
CA LYS A 74 -7.12 -9.58 -24.05
C LYS A 74 -6.19 -8.38 -24.22
N ALA A 75 -6.52 -7.24 -23.61
CA ALA A 75 -5.69 -6.04 -23.65
C ALA A 75 -4.30 -6.22 -23.01
N PHE A 76 -4.12 -7.20 -22.11
CA PHE A 76 -2.89 -7.39 -21.34
C PHE A 76 -2.52 -8.87 -21.06
N ILE A 77 -3.16 -9.81 -21.76
CA ILE A 77 -2.95 -11.25 -21.52
C ILE A 77 -1.52 -11.71 -21.81
N ASP A 78 -0.89 -11.13 -22.84
CA ASP A 78 0.46 -11.50 -23.25
C ASP A 78 1.54 -10.74 -22.46
N ASN A 79 1.25 -9.51 -22.04
CA ASN A 79 2.21 -8.65 -21.33
C ASN A 79 1.50 -7.64 -20.42
N GLN A 80 2.06 -7.44 -19.23
CA GLN A 80 1.65 -6.36 -18.35
C GLN A 80 2.25 -5.01 -18.78
N SER A 81 1.54 -3.91 -18.52
CA SER A 81 2.00 -2.53 -18.74
C SER A 81 1.54 -1.59 -17.63
N PRO A 82 2.02 -1.78 -16.38
CA PRO A 82 1.62 -0.93 -15.26
C PRO A 82 2.12 0.50 -15.45
N ARG A 83 1.29 1.48 -15.06
CA ARG A 83 1.68 2.90 -15.01
C ARG A 83 2.24 3.32 -13.65
N LEU A 84 2.07 2.49 -12.64
CA LEU A 84 2.36 2.80 -11.25
C LEU A 84 2.95 1.59 -10.53
N THR A 85 4.09 1.77 -9.87
CA THR A 85 4.53 0.90 -8.79
C THR A 85 4.08 1.49 -7.46
N ALA A 86 3.16 0.83 -6.76
CA ALA A 86 2.59 1.30 -5.50
C ALA A 86 3.06 0.42 -4.33
N VAL A 87 3.84 1.00 -3.42
CA VAL A 87 4.26 0.37 -2.16
C VAL A 87 3.31 0.81 -1.06
N MET A 88 2.62 -0.15 -0.45
CA MET A 88 1.48 0.10 0.43
C MET A 88 1.64 -0.67 1.74
N CYS A 89 0.90 -0.24 2.77
CA CYS A 89 0.76 -1.02 3.99
C CYS A 89 -0.04 -2.31 3.72
N VAL A 90 0.25 -3.39 4.45
CA VAL A 90 -0.57 -4.63 4.49
C VAL A 90 -1.91 -4.46 5.22
N ASP A 91 -2.15 -3.29 5.81
CA ASP A 91 -3.44 -2.95 6.40
C ASP A 91 -4.57 -3.15 5.39
N SER A 92 -5.57 -3.97 5.72
CA SER A 92 -6.65 -4.35 4.81
C SER A 92 -7.54 -3.18 4.39
N ARG A 93 -7.50 -2.06 5.13
CA ARG A 93 -8.20 -0.82 4.78
C ARG A 93 -7.47 -0.06 3.66
N ALA A 94 -6.18 -0.30 3.45
CA ALA A 94 -5.38 0.30 2.39
C ALA A 94 -5.46 -0.55 1.11
N HIS A 95 -6.25 -0.12 0.13
CA HIS A 95 -6.52 -0.88 -1.11
C HIS A 95 -6.29 -0.04 -2.36
N VAL A 96 -5.95 -0.69 -3.48
CA VAL A 96 -5.64 0.00 -4.75
C VAL A 96 -6.84 0.73 -5.35
N HIS A 97 -8.06 0.23 -5.11
CA HIS A 97 -9.29 0.92 -5.52
C HIS A 97 -9.50 2.29 -4.87
N ALA A 98 -8.69 2.65 -3.86
CA ALA A 98 -8.72 3.99 -3.28
C ALA A 98 -8.19 5.08 -4.25
N PHE A 99 -7.43 4.69 -5.27
CA PHE A 99 -6.78 5.61 -6.19
C PHE A 99 -6.73 5.16 -7.66
N ASP A 100 -7.18 3.94 -7.94
CA ASP A 100 -7.30 3.41 -9.29
C ASP A 100 -8.64 2.68 -9.46
N GLU A 101 -9.50 3.19 -10.34
CA GLU A 101 -10.81 2.57 -10.62
C GLU A 101 -10.65 1.20 -11.30
N MET A 102 -9.62 1.06 -12.14
CA MET A 102 -9.34 -0.14 -12.93
C MET A 102 -7.88 -0.56 -12.71
N PRO A 103 -7.56 -1.12 -11.52
CA PRO A 103 -6.17 -1.41 -11.13
C PRO A 103 -5.54 -2.56 -11.92
N ASP A 104 -6.36 -3.42 -12.54
CA ASP A 104 -5.91 -4.54 -13.36
C ASP A 104 -4.97 -4.05 -14.45
N ASN A 105 -3.79 -4.67 -14.55
CA ASN A 105 -2.70 -4.26 -15.45
C ASN A 105 -2.13 -2.84 -15.21
N ASN A 106 -2.79 -1.99 -14.42
CA ASN A 106 -2.48 -0.59 -14.25
C ASN A 106 -1.51 -0.35 -13.07
N VAL A 107 -1.67 -1.12 -11.99
CA VAL A 107 -0.93 -0.95 -10.73
C VAL A 107 -0.11 -2.20 -10.40
N LEU A 108 1.21 -2.04 -10.31
CA LEU A 108 2.09 -3.01 -9.69
C LEU A 108 2.06 -2.78 -8.17
N LYS A 109 1.26 -3.58 -7.47
CA LYS A 109 1.07 -3.51 -6.02
C LYS A 109 2.18 -4.25 -5.27
N VAL A 110 2.76 -3.57 -4.29
CA VAL A 110 3.70 -4.12 -3.30
C VAL A 110 3.13 -3.81 -1.91
N ALA A 111 2.97 -4.82 -1.05
CA ALA A 111 2.43 -4.64 0.30
C ALA A 111 3.42 -5.12 1.37
N ASN A 112 3.69 -4.29 2.37
CA ASN A 112 4.51 -4.62 3.55
C ASN A 112 4.06 -3.79 4.77
N LEU A 113 4.75 -3.87 5.91
CA LEU A 113 4.41 -3.05 7.07
C LEU A 113 4.72 -1.57 6.79
N SER A 114 3.71 -0.70 6.67
CA SER A 114 3.89 0.76 6.54
C SER A 114 4.68 1.25 5.30
N GLY A 115 4.57 0.58 4.16
CA GLY A 115 5.05 1.12 2.87
C GLY A 115 6.58 1.24 2.77
N GLN A 116 7.31 0.26 3.27
CA GLN A 116 8.77 0.28 3.38
C GLN A 116 9.49 -0.02 2.07
N TYR A 117 10.62 0.64 1.82
CA TYR A 117 11.50 0.32 0.69
C TYR A 117 12.32 -0.95 0.95
N GLU A 118 12.94 -1.06 2.13
CA GLU A 118 13.99 -2.05 2.40
C GLU A 118 13.48 -3.49 2.31
N SER A 119 12.30 -3.77 2.89
CA SER A 119 11.66 -5.09 2.86
C SER A 119 11.10 -5.48 1.48
N SER A 120 11.18 -4.59 0.47
CA SER A 120 10.55 -4.82 -0.84
C SER A 120 11.38 -4.33 -2.02
N ARG A 121 12.71 -4.18 -1.83
CA ARG A 121 13.66 -3.70 -2.85
C ARG A 121 13.52 -4.42 -4.19
N GLY A 122 13.37 -5.74 -4.17
CA GLY A 122 13.24 -6.56 -5.38
C GLY A 122 12.04 -6.16 -6.23
N SER A 123 10.85 -6.15 -5.63
CA SER A 123 9.61 -5.80 -6.32
C SER A 123 9.58 -4.34 -6.77
N ILE A 124 10.10 -3.42 -5.95
CA ILE A 124 10.20 -2.00 -6.31
C ILE A 124 11.14 -1.81 -7.51
N LYS A 125 12.33 -2.40 -7.48
CA LYS A 125 13.29 -2.33 -8.59
C LYS A 125 12.76 -3.01 -9.84
N TYR A 126 12.02 -4.11 -9.71
CA TYR A 126 11.34 -4.72 -10.85
C TYR A 126 10.35 -3.74 -11.50
N GLY A 127 9.51 -3.07 -10.71
CA GLY A 127 8.57 -2.07 -11.22
C GLY A 127 9.23 -0.93 -11.97
N ILE A 128 10.31 -0.36 -11.40
CA ILE A 128 10.98 0.81 -12.00
C ILE A 128 11.90 0.42 -13.17
N LEU A 129 12.68 -0.64 -13.01
CA LEU A 129 13.75 -0.98 -13.96
C LEU A 129 13.35 -1.99 -15.02
N TYR A 130 12.32 -2.80 -14.79
CA TYR A 130 11.91 -3.85 -15.74
C TYR A 130 10.52 -3.56 -16.31
N ALA A 131 9.52 -3.31 -15.46
CA ALA A 131 8.19 -2.89 -15.90
C ALA A 131 8.15 -1.42 -16.36
N LYS A 132 9.20 -0.64 -16.06
CA LYS A 132 9.39 0.75 -16.49
C LYS A 132 8.21 1.67 -16.10
N THR A 133 7.62 1.45 -14.92
CA THR A 133 6.54 2.32 -14.44
C THR A 133 7.06 3.75 -14.25
N PRO A 134 6.41 4.78 -14.83
CA PRO A 134 6.86 6.17 -14.72
C PRO A 134 6.55 6.80 -13.35
N LEU A 135 5.79 6.11 -12.49
CA LEU A 135 5.41 6.59 -11.17
C LEU A 135 5.73 5.53 -10.11
N LEU A 136 6.45 5.95 -9.07
CA LEU A 136 6.64 5.21 -7.82
C LEU A 136 5.89 5.92 -6.71
N MET A 137 4.89 5.26 -6.11
CA MET A 137 4.18 5.79 -4.96
C MET A 137 4.48 4.99 -3.70
N ILE A 138 4.83 5.68 -2.62
CA ILE A 138 4.94 5.12 -1.28
C ILE A 138 3.75 5.60 -0.46
N MET A 139 2.83 4.69 -0.15
CA MET A 139 1.55 5.01 0.47
C MET A 139 1.49 4.54 1.93
N GLY A 140 1.39 5.50 2.84
CA GLY A 140 0.96 5.30 4.22
C GLY A 140 -0.54 5.50 4.38
N HIS A 141 -1.04 5.28 5.59
CA HIS A 141 -2.43 5.55 5.93
C HIS A 141 -2.53 6.00 7.39
N ASP A 142 -3.60 6.70 7.72
CA ASP A 142 -3.90 7.07 9.10
C ASP A 142 -4.15 5.81 9.97
N ASP A 143 -3.85 5.92 11.27
CA ASP A 143 -4.01 4.81 12.24
C ASP A 143 -3.27 3.52 11.83
N CYS A 144 -1.99 3.66 11.44
CA CYS A 144 -1.16 2.54 11.01
C CYS A 144 -0.61 1.73 12.19
N GLY A 145 -1.03 0.46 12.30
CA GLY A 145 -0.60 -0.45 13.38
C GLY A 145 0.91 -0.63 13.48
N ALA A 146 1.63 -0.70 12.35
CA ALA A 146 3.08 -0.83 12.33
C ALA A 146 3.78 0.43 12.89
N VAL A 147 3.31 1.62 12.51
CA VAL A 147 3.84 2.88 13.06
C VAL A 147 3.48 3.04 14.53
N THR A 148 2.25 2.68 14.92
CA THR A 148 1.81 2.66 16.33
C THR A 148 2.71 1.76 17.17
N ALA A 149 2.98 0.53 16.72
CA ALA A 149 3.88 -0.40 17.39
C ALA A 149 5.29 0.18 17.53
N ARG A 150 5.82 0.82 16.47
CA ARG A 150 7.16 1.42 16.50
C ARG A 150 7.24 2.70 17.35
N THR A 151 6.12 3.42 17.50
CA THR A 151 6.00 4.62 18.33
C THR A 151 5.96 4.29 19.82
N ASN A 152 5.41 3.14 20.21
CA ASN A 152 5.39 2.71 21.60
C ASN A 152 6.75 2.12 22.02
N LEU A 153 7.32 2.61 23.11
CA LEU A 153 8.56 2.05 23.69
C LEU A 153 8.31 0.81 24.54
N GLU A 154 7.06 0.59 24.98
CA GLU A 154 6.76 -0.57 25.81
C GLU A 154 6.98 -1.87 25.01
N PRO A 155 7.65 -2.88 25.60
CA PRO A 155 7.89 -4.16 24.93
C PRO A 155 6.56 -4.78 24.52
N THR A 156 6.29 -4.77 23.21
CA THR A 156 5.20 -5.55 22.66
C THR A 156 5.76 -6.94 22.40
N VAL A 157 5.13 -7.98 22.96
CA VAL A 157 5.49 -9.36 22.62
C VAL A 157 5.06 -9.59 21.18
N LEU A 158 6.00 -9.40 20.26
CA LEU A 158 5.84 -9.62 18.84
C LEU A 158 6.71 -10.79 18.42
N ASP A 159 6.28 -11.51 17.40
CA ASP A 159 7.10 -12.50 16.72
C ASP A 159 8.41 -11.86 16.20
N GLU A 160 9.51 -12.61 16.17
CA GLU A 160 10.83 -12.12 15.77
C GLU A 160 10.82 -11.55 14.35
N ASP A 161 10.11 -12.17 13.42
CA ASP A 161 10.04 -11.71 12.03
C ASP A 161 9.26 -10.38 11.92
N ILE A 162 8.25 -10.19 12.77
CA ILE A 162 7.52 -8.93 12.86
C ILE A 162 8.43 -7.84 13.43
N GLN A 163 9.20 -8.14 14.48
CA GLN A 163 10.14 -7.18 15.06
C GLN A 163 11.17 -6.71 14.03
N LYS A 164 11.80 -7.64 13.31
CA LYS A 164 12.75 -7.34 12.22
C LYS A 164 12.10 -6.49 11.14
N ALA A 165 10.88 -6.84 10.73
CA ALA A 165 10.15 -6.07 9.71
C ALA A 165 9.78 -4.64 10.16
N LEU A 166 9.72 -4.38 11.47
CA LEU A 166 9.46 -3.04 12.04
C LEU A 166 10.74 -2.20 12.20
N GLU A 167 11.93 -2.79 12.18
CA GLU A 167 13.20 -2.05 12.35
C GLU A 167 13.40 -1.00 11.27
N THR A 168 12.91 -1.26 10.06
CA THR A 168 13.03 -0.35 8.92
C THR A 168 11.87 0.66 8.81
N VAL A 169 10.90 0.62 9.74
CA VAL A 169 9.84 1.63 9.91
C VAL A 169 10.44 2.81 10.68
N GLU A 170 10.45 3.97 10.04
CA GLU A 170 11.14 5.16 10.55
C GLU A 170 10.17 6.01 11.37
N VAL A 171 10.49 6.28 12.63
CA VAL A 171 9.69 7.13 13.52
C VAL A 171 10.52 8.32 14.00
N LEU A 172 9.87 9.49 14.11
CA LEU A 172 10.51 10.72 14.58
C LEU A 172 10.60 10.75 16.10
N GLU A 173 9.53 10.35 16.76
CA GLU A 173 9.36 10.41 18.21
C GLU A 173 8.85 9.07 18.73
N GLN A 174 9.14 8.76 19.99
CA GLN A 174 8.60 7.58 20.66
C GLN A 174 8.07 7.96 22.04
N MET A 175 7.12 7.18 22.54
CA MET A 175 6.49 7.37 23.85
C MET A 175 6.27 6.01 24.49
N SER A 176 6.64 5.86 25.76
CA SER A 176 6.24 4.69 26.56
C SER A 176 4.78 4.86 26.96
N MET A 177 3.93 3.92 26.52
CA MET A 177 2.51 3.85 26.86
C MET A 177 2.21 2.52 27.54
N THR A 178 2.04 2.56 28.86
CA THR A 178 1.64 1.39 29.66
C THR A 178 0.15 1.09 29.48
N LYS A 179 -0.30 -0.07 29.96
CA LYS A 179 -1.73 -0.44 29.92
C LYS A 179 -2.62 0.59 30.61
N GLN A 180 -2.18 1.13 31.76
CA GLN A 180 -2.90 2.13 32.54
C GLN A 180 -2.97 3.48 31.79
N ASP A 181 -1.95 3.82 31.01
CA ASP A 181 -1.96 5.08 30.24
C ASP A 181 -3.04 5.10 29.15
N PHE A 182 -3.48 3.94 28.67
CA PHE A 182 -4.57 3.84 27.71
C PHE A 182 -5.96 4.14 28.32
N GLU A 183 -6.07 4.23 29.65
CA GLU A 183 -7.30 4.68 30.33
C GLU A 183 -7.36 6.22 30.40
N ASP A 184 -6.22 6.92 30.28
CA ASP A 184 -6.15 8.38 30.26
C ASP A 184 -6.38 8.93 28.85
N LYS A 185 -7.57 9.50 28.64
CA LYS A 185 -7.98 10.13 27.37
C LYS A 185 -6.98 11.18 26.85
N LYS A 186 -6.32 11.95 27.73
CA LYS A 186 -5.36 12.98 27.32
C LYS A 186 -4.06 12.34 26.82
N LYS A 187 -3.57 11.30 27.51
CA LYS A 187 -2.38 10.55 27.06
C LYS A 187 -2.64 9.83 25.75
N VAL A 188 -3.78 9.14 25.63
CA VAL A 188 -4.20 8.49 24.38
C VAL A 188 -4.27 9.49 23.22
N LYS A 189 -4.85 10.68 23.44
CA LYS A 189 -4.89 11.72 22.41
C LYS A 189 -3.49 12.16 22.01
N SER A 190 -2.61 12.43 22.98
CA SER A 190 -1.21 12.83 22.71
C SER A 190 -0.46 11.76 21.91
N PHE A 191 -0.60 10.49 22.30
CA PHE A 191 0.00 9.36 21.62
C PHE A 191 -0.51 9.22 20.19
N LYS A 192 -1.82 9.31 19.95
CA LYS A 192 -2.40 9.28 18.60
C LYS A 192 -1.87 10.40 17.70
N GLU A 193 -1.69 11.61 18.25
CA GLU A 193 -1.09 12.72 17.48
C GLU A 193 0.39 12.48 17.19
N MET A 194 1.13 11.82 18.09
CA MET A 194 2.51 11.41 17.82
C MET A 194 2.58 10.34 16.73
N VAL A 195 1.75 9.30 16.80
CA VAL A 195 1.62 8.28 15.74
C VAL A 195 1.33 8.95 14.40
N HIS A 196 0.41 9.91 14.36
CA HIS A 196 0.09 10.66 13.14
C HIS A 196 1.31 11.37 12.55
N ARG A 197 2.11 12.08 13.38
CA ARG A 197 3.37 12.71 12.91
C ARG A 197 4.37 11.68 12.41
N ASN A 198 4.50 10.55 13.10
CA ASN A 198 5.38 9.46 12.72
C ASN A 198 4.98 8.79 11.40
N ILE A 199 3.69 8.71 11.08
CA ILE A 199 3.20 8.19 9.79
C ILE A 199 3.75 9.04 8.65
N TYR A 200 3.62 10.37 8.73
CA TYR A 200 4.16 11.28 7.73
C TYR A 200 5.67 11.16 7.63
N TYR A 201 6.36 11.21 8.79
CA TYR A 201 7.81 11.08 8.84
C TYR A 201 8.29 9.79 8.17
N ASN A 202 7.68 8.64 8.49
CA ASN A 202 8.01 7.37 7.86
C ASN A 202 7.92 7.47 6.33
N ILE A 203 6.80 7.95 5.80
CA ILE A 203 6.60 8.03 4.34
C ILE A 203 7.61 8.97 3.69
N HIS A 204 7.94 10.10 4.32
CA HIS A 204 9.03 10.96 3.86
C HIS A 204 10.36 10.20 3.77
N ARG A 205 10.74 9.46 4.83
CA ARG A 205 12.00 8.70 4.85
C ARG A 205 12.02 7.54 3.85
N GLN A 206 10.90 6.84 3.65
CA GLN A 206 10.83 5.77 2.64
C GLN A 206 10.94 6.33 1.21
N VAL A 207 10.37 7.51 0.94
CA VAL A 207 10.56 8.22 -0.34
C VAL A 207 12.02 8.61 -0.53
N ASP A 208 12.68 9.16 0.49
CA ASP A 208 14.10 9.53 0.42
C ASP A 208 14.98 8.30 0.11
N ARG A 209 14.73 7.16 0.79
CA ARG A 209 15.40 5.88 0.51
C ARG A 209 15.19 5.41 -0.94
N CYS A 210 14.00 5.61 -1.49
CA CYS A 210 13.73 5.30 -2.89
C CYS A 210 14.49 6.24 -3.84
N LEU A 211 14.61 7.52 -3.51
CA LEU A 211 15.37 8.47 -4.33
C LEU A 211 16.86 8.14 -4.37
N GLU A 212 17.40 7.61 -3.27
CA GLU A 212 18.79 7.14 -3.15
C GLU A 212 19.01 5.72 -3.70
N ALA A 213 17.96 5.06 -4.18
CA ALA A 213 18.05 3.70 -4.67
C ALA A 213 18.84 3.59 -5.98
N VAL A 214 19.71 2.59 -6.03
CA VAL A 214 20.39 2.13 -7.25
C VAL A 214 19.98 0.71 -7.54
N GLY A 215 19.62 0.42 -8.78
CA GLY A 215 19.47 -0.94 -9.28
C GLY A 215 20.30 -1.17 -10.53
N VAL A 216 20.16 -2.35 -11.11
CA VAL A 216 20.91 -2.76 -12.30
C VAL A 216 19.91 -3.34 -13.30
N ASP A 217 19.97 -2.85 -14.53
CA ASP A 217 19.29 -3.45 -15.67
C ASP A 217 20.30 -3.82 -16.78
N LYS A 218 19.79 -4.24 -17.94
CA LYS A 218 20.63 -4.65 -19.09
C LYS A 218 21.60 -3.57 -19.60
N LYS A 219 21.40 -2.30 -19.24
CA LYS A 219 22.25 -1.15 -19.62
C LYS A 219 23.30 -0.83 -18.55
N GLY A 220 23.23 -1.48 -17.38
CA GLY A 220 24.13 -1.25 -16.25
C GLY A 220 23.42 -0.70 -15.01
N PRO A 221 24.20 -0.15 -14.05
CA PRO A 221 23.64 0.52 -12.87
C PRO A 221 22.79 1.73 -13.27
N GLU A 222 21.63 1.86 -12.64
CA GLU A 222 20.69 2.96 -12.86
C GLU A 222 20.17 3.44 -11.50
N SER A 223 20.37 4.74 -11.25
CA SER A 223 19.91 5.42 -10.04
C SER A 223 18.48 5.94 -10.24
N PHE A 224 17.64 5.82 -9.23
CA PHE A 224 16.28 6.36 -9.28
C PHE A 224 16.31 7.89 -9.37
N ARG A 225 17.28 8.54 -8.72
CA ARG A 225 17.49 9.99 -8.85
C ARG A 225 17.74 10.41 -10.31
N ASP A 226 18.56 9.66 -11.04
CA ASP A 226 18.89 9.98 -12.44
C ASP A 226 17.69 9.76 -13.37
N LEU A 227 16.85 8.76 -13.07
CA LEU A 227 15.56 8.59 -13.74
C LEU A 227 14.62 9.77 -13.48
N VAL A 228 14.57 10.29 -12.24
CA VAL A 228 13.77 11.47 -11.91
C VAL A 228 14.30 12.72 -12.61
N GLU A 229 15.62 12.93 -12.60
CA GLU A 229 16.25 14.08 -13.26
C GLU A 229 15.99 14.11 -14.77
N ARG A 230 16.02 12.94 -15.42
CA ARG A 230 15.69 12.77 -16.85
C ARG A 230 14.19 12.77 -17.14
N GLY A 231 13.33 12.96 -16.13
CA GLY A 231 11.87 12.98 -16.28
C GLY A 231 11.27 11.62 -16.66
N LYS A 232 11.97 10.52 -16.37
CA LYS A 232 11.52 9.14 -16.62
C LYS A 232 10.80 8.51 -15.43
N LEU A 233 10.96 9.11 -14.24
CA LEU A 233 10.33 8.65 -13.01
C LEU A 233 9.84 9.85 -12.19
N ILE A 234 8.68 9.70 -11.58
CA ILE A 234 8.24 10.53 -10.46
C ILE A 234 8.17 9.64 -9.23
N ILE A 235 8.70 10.10 -8.10
CA ILE A 235 8.57 9.41 -6.81
C ILE A 235 7.68 10.27 -5.92
N VAL A 236 6.66 9.68 -5.31
CA VAL A 236 5.70 10.41 -4.49
C VAL A 236 5.38 9.64 -3.21
N GLY A 237 5.30 10.35 -2.09
CA GLY A 237 4.66 9.85 -0.88
C GLY A 237 3.16 10.11 -0.91
N ALA A 238 2.37 9.27 -0.28
CA ALA A 238 0.94 9.52 -0.12
C ALA A 238 0.42 9.03 1.23
N ILE A 239 -0.60 9.70 1.75
CA ILE A 239 -1.33 9.30 2.95
C ILE A 239 -2.79 9.04 2.58
N TYR A 240 -3.24 7.82 2.83
CA TYR A 240 -4.64 7.43 2.71
C TYR A 240 -5.41 7.80 3.99
N ASP A 241 -6.29 8.79 3.88
CA ASP A 241 -7.02 9.40 4.99
C ASP A 241 -8.32 8.66 5.31
N ILE A 242 -8.18 7.57 6.07
CA ILE A 242 -9.32 6.75 6.51
C ILE A 242 -10.12 7.47 7.61
N GLU A 243 -9.45 8.21 8.50
CA GLU A 243 -10.07 8.88 9.65
C GLU A 243 -10.73 10.23 9.28
N ASN A 244 -10.60 10.69 8.02
CA ASN A 244 -11.02 12.00 7.56
C ASN A 244 -10.38 13.15 8.38
N ARG A 245 -9.10 12.99 8.75
CA ARG A 245 -8.32 14.01 9.48
C ARG A 245 -8.18 15.30 8.68
N GLY A 246 -8.07 15.20 7.36
CA GLY A 246 -8.01 16.33 6.44
C GLY A 246 -9.35 17.07 6.25
N LYS A 247 -10.46 16.55 6.80
CA LYS A 247 -11.82 17.11 6.64
C LYS A 247 -12.23 17.29 5.18
N GLN A 248 -11.82 16.36 4.32
CA GLN A 248 -12.11 16.34 2.87
C GLN A 248 -12.91 15.11 2.43
N GLY A 249 -13.41 14.33 3.39
CA GLY A 249 -14.08 13.05 3.18
C GLY A 249 -13.17 11.87 3.52
N HIS A 250 -13.79 10.77 3.97
CA HIS A 250 -13.09 9.51 4.24
C HIS A 250 -12.54 8.91 2.95
N GLY A 251 -11.37 8.28 3.02
CA GLY A 251 -10.72 7.65 1.88
C GLY A 251 -10.00 8.65 0.96
N LYS A 252 -9.73 9.87 1.42
CA LYS A 252 -8.99 10.84 0.60
C LYS A 252 -7.52 10.42 0.49
N LEU A 253 -7.00 10.29 -0.72
CA LEU A 253 -5.55 10.16 -0.94
C LEU A 253 -4.90 11.55 -0.96
N ARG A 254 -3.97 11.79 -0.04
CA ARG A 254 -3.19 13.04 0.08
C ARG A 254 -1.76 12.81 -0.38
N LEU A 255 -1.33 13.50 -1.43
CA LEU A 255 0.04 13.41 -1.92
C LEU A 255 0.99 14.27 -1.07
N ILE A 256 2.15 13.73 -0.74
CA ILE A 256 3.23 14.36 0.03
C ILE A 256 4.58 14.01 -0.60
N ASN A 257 5.62 14.82 -0.35
CA ASN A 257 6.99 14.55 -0.81
C ASN A 257 7.13 14.14 -2.28
N VAL A 258 6.68 14.98 -3.22
CA VAL A 258 6.78 14.64 -4.64
C VAL A 258 8.13 15.01 -5.21
N TRP A 259 8.88 14.06 -5.76
CA TRP A 259 10.12 14.27 -6.48
C TRP A 259 9.91 14.10 -7.98
N ASP A 260 10.12 15.19 -8.71
CA ASP A 260 10.15 15.26 -10.17
C ASP A 260 11.42 16.01 -10.64
N ALA A 261 11.60 16.08 -11.96
CA ALA A 261 12.75 16.75 -12.57
C ALA A 261 12.86 18.24 -12.17
N GLU A 262 11.73 18.94 -12.01
CA GLU A 262 11.72 20.36 -11.64
C GLU A 262 12.16 20.56 -10.19
N ARG A 263 11.64 19.76 -9.26
CA ARG A 263 12.04 19.82 -7.85
C ARG A 263 13.52 19.52 -7.69
N LEU A 264 14.04 18.48 -8.36
CA LEU A 264 15.47 18.16 -8.33
C LEU A 264 16.34 19.34 -8.81
N LYS A 265 15.98 19.96 -9.93
CA LYS A 265 16.69 21.14 -10.46
C LYS A 265 16.68 22.30 -9.46
N SER A 266 15.52 22.64 -8.91
CA SER A 266 15.40 23.74 -7.94
C SER A 266 16.19 23.49 -6.64
N SER A 267 16.22 22.24 -6.17
CA SER A 267 16.98 21.85 -4.98
C SER A 267 18.49 21.90 -5.24
N ALA A 268 18.95 21.51 -6.43
CA ALA A 268 20.36 21.61 -6.82
C ALA A 268 20.82 23.07 -6.97
N SER A 269 20.01 23.94 -7.59
CA SER A 269 20.32 25.37 -7.71
C SER A 269 20.44 26.05 -6.35
N SER A 270 19.55 25.71 -5.40
CA SER A 270 19.63 26.22 -4.02
C SER A 270 20.88 25.75 -3.26
N PHE A 271 21.47 24.63 -3.67
CA PHE A 271 22.71 24.09 -3.08
C PHE A 271 23.97 24.70 -3.69
N ILE A 272 23.92 25.11 -4.97
CA ILE A 272 25.06 25.70 -5.70
C ILE A 272 25.24 27.19 -5.36
N GLU A 273 24.17 27.93 -5.11
CA GLU A 273 24.25 29.36 -4.74
C GLU A 273 24.63 29.60 -3.26
N GLY A 274 24.61 28.55 -2.43
CA GLY A 274 24.97 28.62 -1.01
C GLY A 274 26.38 28.08 -0.75
N ASN A 275 27.31 28.93 -0.33
CA ASN A 275 28.58 28.49 0.25
C ASN A 275 28.28 27.52 1.43
N PRO A 276 28.79 26.26 1.43
CA PRO A 276 28.38 25.21 2.38
C PRO A 276 28.57 25.59 3.86
N SER A 277 29.42 26.59 4.13
CA SER A 277 29.82 26.98 5.48
C SER A 277 29.02 28.14 6.08
N THR A 278 28.25 28.91 5.30
CA THR A 278 27.72 30.21 5.80
C THR A 278 26.24 30.47 5.53
N ASP A 279 25.52 29.66 4.75
CA ASP A 279 24.13 29.98 4.44
C ASP A 279 23.13 29.46 5.49
N ARG A 280 22.63 30.40 6.30
CA ARG A 280 21.59 30.20 7.32
C ARG A 280 20.26 29.71 6.70
N LYS A 281 20.04 29.85 5.39
CA LYS A 281 18.86 29.31 4.67
C LYS A 281 19.01 27.83 4.30
N VAL A 282 20.21 27.36 3.95
CA VAL A 282 20.47 25.93 3.68
C VAL A 282 20.46 25.13 4.98
N ARG A 283 20.97 25.72 6.08
CA ARG A 283 20.76 25.20 7.44
C ARG A 283 19.31 25.17 7.88
N LYS A 284 18.40 25.96 7.28
CA LYS A 284 16.96 25.80 7.52
C LYS A 284 16.45 24.54 6.82
N LEU A 285 16.79 24.28 5.56
CA LEU A 285 16.33 23.09 4.83
C LEU A 285 16.79 21.74 5.45
N GLN A 286 17.95 21.72 6.11
CA GLN A 286 18.45 20.57 6.89
C GLN A 286 18.23 20.72 8.40
N GLY A 287 17.70 21.86 8.82
CA GLY A 287 17.49 22.19 10.22
C GLY A 287 16.04 22.05 10.61
N THR A 288 15.83 22.21 11.90
CA THR A 288 14.52 22.26 12.46
C THR A 288 13.94 23.69 12.39
N THR A 289 12.64 23.82 12.23
CA THR A 289 11.82 25.03 12.41
C THR A 289 12.06 25.60 13.82
N LYS A 290 11.59 26.83 14.10
CA LYS A 290 11.77 27.49 15.42
C LYS A 290 11.25 26.66 16.61
N ASP A 291 10.41 25.66 16.34
CA ASP A 291 9.81 24.69 17.25
C ASP A 291 10.33 23.25 17.03
N ASN A 292 11.53 23.11 16.50
CA ASN A 292 12.27 21.87 16.38
C ASN A 292 11.71 20.82 15.37
N ARG A 293 10.87 21.19 14.38
CA ARG A 293 10.40 20.28 13.31
C ARG A 293 11.27 20.33 12.05
N PRO A 294 11.67 19.21 11.41
CA PRO A 294 12.46 19.28 10.17
C PRO A 294 11.76 20.06 9.04
N VAL A 295 12.48 20.92 8.32
CA VAL A 295 11.91 21.88 7.34
C VAL A 295 11.27 21.24 6.10
N TYR A 296 11.48 19.95 5.83
CA TYR A 296 10.76 19.22 4.77
C TYR A 296 9.29 18.87 5.11
N LEU A 297 8.83 19.22 6.32
CA LEU A 297 7.42 19.25 6.72
C LEU A 297 6.78 20.65 6.56
N ASP A 298 7.47 21.61 5.92
CA ASP A 298 6.86 22.89 5.58
C ASP A 298 5.72 22.66 4.57
N GLU A 299 4.48 22.79 5.05
CA GLU A 299 3.27 22.66 4.25
C GLU A 299 3.35 23.52 2.98
N GLY A 300 4.02 24.68 3.00
CA GLY A 300 4.17 25.55 1.84
C GLY A 300 4.94 24.93 0.68
N VAL A 301 6.01 24.17 0.95
CA VAL A 301 6.82 23.52 -0.10
C VAL A 301 6.06 22.33 -0.71
N ILE A 302 5.35 21.57 0.13
CA ILE A 302 4.49 20.47 -0.31
C ILE A 302 3.32 21.02 -1.12
N GLU A 303 2.67 22.08 -0.64
CA GLU A 303 1.57 22.76 -1.32
C GLU A 303 1.99 23.32 -2.68
N GLU A 304 3.18 23.91 -2.80
CA GLU A 304 3.69 24.40 -4.08
C GLU A 304 3.90 23.27 -5.09
N ALA A 305 4.54 22.17 -4.69
CA ALA A 305 4.75 21.01 -5.55
C ALA A 305 3.41 20.35 -5.95
N VAL A 306 2.51 20.16 -4.99
CA VAL A 306 1.17 19.62 -5.21
C VAL A 306 0.34 20.57 -6.08
N SER A 307 0.45 21.89 -5.90
CA SER A 307 -0.23 22.90 -6.71
C SER A 307 0.24 22.86 -8.16
N ARG A 308 1.55 22.75 -8.40
CA ARG A 308 2.12 22.57 -9.75
C ARG A 308 1.61 21.30 -10.42
N LEU A 309 1.57 20.19 -9.70
CA LEU A 309 1.00 18.93 -10.23
C LEU A 309 -0.48 19.07 -10.52
N LYS A 310 -1.27 19.69 -9.62
CA LYS A 310 -2.69 19.98 -9.85
C LYS A 310 -2.88 20.83 -11.11
N LYS A 311 -2.03 21.83 -11.33
CA LYS A 311 -2.07 22.65 -12.55
C LYS A 311 -1.81 21.80 -13.80
N LYS A 312 -0.74 20.99 -13.82
CA LYS A 312 -0.43 20.08 -14.94
C LYS A 312 -1.55 19.05 -15.19
N ILE A 313 -2.14 18.50 -14.12
CA ILE A 313 -3.27 17.58 -14.21
C ILE A 313 -4.49 18.28 -14.82
N ASN A 314 -4.77 19.51 -14.42
CA ASN A 314 -5.88 20.29 -14.98
C ASN A 314 -5.65 20.64 -16.45
N GLU A 315 -4.42 21.04 -16.83
CA GLU A 315 -4.04 21.29 -18.22
C GLU A 315 -4.17 20.02 -19.08
N ALA A 316 -3.77 18.87 -18.55
CA ALA A 316 -3.90 17.58 -19.23
C ALA A 316 -5.36 17.10 -19.35
N ARG A 317 -6.26 17.56 -18.48
CA ARG A 317 -7.71 17.26 -18.54
C ARG A 317 -8.47 18.14 -19.55
N THR A 318 -7.88 19.27 -19.95
CA THR A 318 -8.46 20.19 -20.93
C THR A 318 -8.04 19.92 -22.38
N LEU A 319 -7.14 18.94 -22.58
CA LEU A 319 -6.70 18.42 -23.88
C LEU A 319 -7.48 17.13 -24.21
#